data_AF-A0A714KQF9-F1
#
_entry.id   AF-A0A714KQF9-F1
#
_cell.length_a   1.000
_cell.length_b   1.000
_cell.length_c   1.000
_cell.angle_alpha   90.00
_cell.angle_beta   90.00
_cell.angle_gamma   90.00
#
_symmetry.space_group_name_H-M   'P 1'
#
loop_
_entity.id
_entity.type
_entity.pdbx_description
1 polymer ?
#
loop_
_entity_poly.entity_id
_entity_poly.type
_entity_poly.pdbx_seq_one_letter_code
_entity_poly.pdbx_strand_id
1 'polypeptide(L)'
;MSGTYNATIRRVVISAWIGNSIEYYDFLLYGLASALVFGPLFFPGASPLTATLSSFASFGVGFISRPLGALFFGNRGDTLGRKNTLLITLGGMGAVTFLIGCL
;
A
#
# COMPACT_ATOMS: atom_id res chain seq x y z
N MET A 1 26.50 -27.53 -6.99
CA MET A 1 25.16 -26.96 -7.22
C MET A 1 24.75 -25.88 -6.19
N SER A 2 25.67 -25.33 -5.38
CA SER A 2 25.39 -24.32 -4.35
C SER A 2 25.38 -22.85 -4.83
N GLY A 3 26.06 -22.54 -5.95
CA GLY A 3 26.22 -21.16 -6.44
C GLY A 3 24.92 -20.52 -6.98
N THR A 4 24.10 -21.29 -7.69
CA THR A 4 22.83 -20.81 -8.26
C THR A 4 21.74 -20.63 -7.20
N TYR A 5 21.76 -21.43 -6.12
CA TYR A 5 20.79 -21.34 -5.03
C TYR A 5 20.93 -20.02 -4.24
N ASN A 6 22.17 -19.63 -3.92
CA ASN A 6 22.47 -18.36 -3.25
C ASN A 6 22.10 -17.14 -4.10
N ALA A 7 22.37 -17.18 -5.41
CA ALA A 7 22.01 -16.09 -6.32
C ALA A 7 20.48 -15.90 -6.41
N THR A 8 19.70 -17.00 -6.39
CA THR A 8 18.23 -16.98 -6.39
C THR A 8 17.67 -16.43 -5.08
N ILE A 9 18.16 -16.90 -3.92
CA ILE A 9 17.71 -16.41 -2.60
C ILE A 9 17.96 -14.91 -2.48
N ARG A 10 19.17 -14.44 -2.85
CA ARG A 10 19.51 -13.01 -2.83
C ARG A 10 18.53 -12.19 -3.65
N ARG A 11 18.16 -12.68 -4.85
CA ARG A 11 17.19 -12.00 -5.72
C ARG A 11 15.80 -11.94 -5.08
N VAL A 12 15.33 -13.02 -4.47
CA VAL A 12 14.05 -13.06 -3.77
C VAL A 12 14.02 -12.08 -2.60
N VAL A 13 15.05 -12.10 -1.75
CA VAL A 13 15.15 -11.19 -0.60
C VAL A 13 15.14 -9.73 -1.03
N ILE A 14 15.96 -9.37 -2.03
CA ILE A 14 16.00 -7.99 -2.56
C ILE A 14 14.62 -7.59 -3.11
N SER A 15 13.97 -8.46 -3.88
CA SER A 15 12.65 -8.15 -4.43
C SER A 15 11.58 -7.96 -3.36
N ALA A 16 11.60 -8.77 -2.30
CA ALA A 16 10.69 -8.63 -1.17
C ALA A 16 10.96 -7.34 -0.38
N TRP A 17 12.23 -7.00 -0.19
CA TRP A 17 12.63 -5.79 0.53
C TRP A 17 12.20 -4.52 -0.22
N ILE A 18 12.45 -4.46 -1.54
CA ILE A 18 12.00 -3.35 -2.39
C ILE A 18 10.47 -3.22 -2.36
N GLY A 19 9.75 -4.33 -2.51
CA GLY A 19 8.28 -4.32 -2.46
C GLY A 19 7.76 -3.77 -1.13
N ASN A 20 8.31 -4.26 -0.01
CA ASN A 20 7.96 -3.79 1.33
C ASN A 20 8.30 -2.30 1.53
N SER A 21 9.45 -1.83 1.01
CA SER A 21 9.83 -0.42 1.08
C SER A 21 8.85 0.48 0.32
N ILE A 22 8.42 0.07 -0.87
CA ILE A 22 7.43 0.85 -1.65
C ILE A 22 6.09 0.90 -0.92
N GLU A 23 5.64 -0.24 -0.38
CA GLU A 23 4.39 -0.31 0.39
C GLU A 23 4.44 0.60 1.63
N TYR A 24 5.57 0.62 2.35
CA TYR A 24 5.76 1.51 3.49
C TYR A 24 5.81 2.98 3.08
N TYR A 25 6.49 3.27 1.97
CA TYR A 25 6.58 4.63 1.45
C TYR A 25 5.19 5.19 1.13
N ASP A 26 4.37 4.42 0.43
CA ASP A 26 3.01 4.83 0.09
C ASP A 26 2.12 5.01 1.34
N PHE A 27 2.24 4.11 2.32
CA PHE A 27 1.54 4.26 3.60
C PHE A 27 1.93 5.52 4.36
N LEU A 28 3.23 5.86 4.37
CA LEU A 28 3.71 7.09 4.99
C LEU A 28 3.18 8.32 4.24
N LEU A 29 3.20 8.29 2.91
CA LEU A 29 2.71 9.37 2.08
C LEU A 29 1.21 9.63 2.33
N TYR A 30 0.39 8.58 2.32
CA TYR A 30 -1.04 8.68 2.63
C TYR A 30 -1.28 9.17 4.07
N GLY A 31 -0.49 8.70 5.04
CA GLY A 31 -0.58 9.17 6.43
C GLY A 31 -0.28 10.66 6.57
N LEU A 32 0.76 11.16 5.89
CA LEU A 32 1.09 12.58 5.84
C LEU A 32 0.01 13.40 5.12
N ALA A 33 -0.51 12.89 4.00
CA ALA A 33 -1.62 13.52 3.28
C ALA A 33 -2.89 13.58 4.13
N SER A 34 -3.17 12.55 4.93
CA SER A 34 -4.28 12.51 5.88
C SER A 34 -4.15 13.58 6.96
N ALA A 35 -2.92 13.85 7.41
CA ALA A 35 -2.63 14.85 8.42
C ALA A 35 -2.68 16.28 7.88
N LEU A 36 -2.21 16.51 6.65
CA LEU A 36 -1.91 17.84 6.12
C LEU A 36 -2.89 18.33 5.05
N VAL A 37 -3.51 17.42 4.30
CA VAL A 37 -4.23 17.75 3.05
C VAL A 37 -5.69 17.30 3.09
N PHE A 38 -5.98 16.08 3.51
CA PHE A 38 -7.30 15.47 3.33
C PHE A 38 -8.40 16.10 4.20
N GLY A 39 -8.05 16.63 5.37
CA GLY A 39 -9.01 17.29 6.28
C GLY A 39 -9.81 18.39 5.59
N PRO A 40 -9.17 19.50 5.18
CA PRO A 40 -9.86 20.58 4.48
C PRO A 40 -10.33 20.19 3.08
N LEU A 41 -9.66 19.25 2.40
CA LEU A 41 -9.99 18.87 1.02
C LEU A 41 -11.30 18.07 0.93
N PHE A 42 -11.49 17.07 1.80
CA PHE A 42 -12.64 16.16 1.76
C PHE A 42 -13.73 16.46 2.77
N PHE A 43 -13.43 17.20 3.85
CA PHE A 43 -14.40 17.56 4.88
C PHE A 43 -14.58 19.09 5.02
N PRO A 44 -14.89 19.82 3.93
CA PRO A 44 -15.15 21.24 4.01
C PRO A 44 -16.38 21.51 4.89
N GLY A 45 -16.24 22.43 5.85
CA GLY A 45 -17.31 22.82 6.77
C GLY A 45 -17.36 22.03 8.09
N ALA A 46 -16.55 20.99 8.26
CA ALA A 46 -16.31 20.38 9.57
C ALA A 46 -15.38 21.26 10.43
N SER A 47 -15.45 21.11 11.75
CA SER A 47 -14.46 21.74 12.64
C SER A 47 -13.05 21.19 12.34
N PRO A 48 -11.96 21.96 12.55
CA PRO A 48 -10.60 21.52 12.24
C PRO A 48 -10.24 20.18 12.90
N LEU A 49 -10.70 19.97 14.13
CA LEU A 49 -10.50 18.72 14.86
C LEU A 49 -11.25 17.56 14.20
N THR A 50 -12.53 17.73 13.91
CA THR A 50 -13.37 16.69 13.29
C THR A 50 -12.85 16.31 11.91
N ALA A 51 -12.48 17.28 11.08
CA ALA A 51 -11.94 17.03 9.74
C ALA A 51 -10.66 16.20 9.78
N THR A 52 -9.76 16.50 10.73
CA THR A 52 -8.52 15.75 10.95
C THR A 52 -8.81 14.33 11.42
N LEU A 53 -9.69 14.16 12.42
CA LEU A 53 -10.11 12.85 12.90
C LEU A 53 -10.75 11.99 11.81
N SER A 54 -11.63 12.57 11.00
CA SER A 54 -12.27 11.89 9.88
C SER A 54 -11.25 11.46 8.82
N SER A 55 -10.25 12.29 8.52
CA SER A 55 -9.16 11.95 7.59
C SER A 55 -8.30 10.80 8.10
N PHE A 56 -7.92 10.82 9.39
CA PHE A 56 -7.22 9.70 10.01
C PHE A 56 -8.08 8.45 10.15
N ALA A 57 -9.40 8.59 10.32
CA ALA A 57 -10.31 7.45 10.32
C ALA A 57 -10.29 6.75 8.95
N SER A 58 -10.32 7.50 7.85
CA SER A 58 -10.16 6.96 6.49
C SER A 58 -8.81 6.26 6.31
N PHE A 59 -7.71 6.83 6.85
CA PHE A 59 -6.42 6.13 6.88
C PHE A 59 -6.48 4.82 7.69
N GLY A 60 -7.19 4.83 8.83
CA GLY A 60 -7.43 3.67 9.68
C GLY A 60 -8.10 2.50 8.95
N VAL A 61 -9.05 2.78 8.04
CA VAL A 61 -9.72 1.76 7.22
C VAL A 61 -8.73 0.98 6.34
N GLY A 62 -7.63 1.63 5.91
CA GLY A 62 -6.55 0.98 5.16
C GLY A 62 -5.91 -0.20 5.92
N PHE A 63 -5.87 -0.15 7.25
CA PHE A 63 -5.32 -1.25 8.06
C PHE A 63 -6.20 -2.50 8.02
N ILE A 64 -7.52 -2.36 7.92
CA ILE A 64 -8.45 -3.48 7.76
C ILE A 64 -8.40 -4.03 6.33
N SER A 65 -8.14 -3.15 5.36
CA SER A 65 -8.00 -3.54 3.95
C SER A 65 -6.82 -4.48 3.73
N ARG A 66 -5.76 -4.40 4.54
CA ARG A 66 -4.58 -5.29 4.46
C ARG A 66 -4.91 -6.77 4.71
N PRO A 67 -5.50 -7.18 5.86
CA PRO A 67 -5.94 -8.56 6.07
C PRO A 67 -6.88 -9.08 4.97
N LEU A 68 -7.81 -8.24 4.52
CA LEU A 68 -8.74 -8.59 3.45
C LEU A 68 -8.01 -8.83 2.12
N GLY A 69 -7.09 -7.94 1.78
CA GLY A 69 -6.22 -8.07 0.62
C GLY A 69 -5.33 -9.31 0.71
N ALA A 70 -4.77 -9.61 1.89
CA ALA A 70 -3.95 -10.80 2.12
C ALA A 70 -4.76 -12.10 1.95
N LEU A 71 -6.02 -12.14 2.40
CA LEU A 71 -6.90 -13.30 2.19
C LEU A 71 -7.18 -13.54 0.69
N PHE A 72 -7.44 -12.46 -0.05
CA PHE A 72 -7.77 -12.54 -1.47
C PHE A 72 -6.54 -12.81 -2.35
N PHE A 73 -5.52 -11.95 -2.25
CA PHE A 73 -4.30 -12.03 -3.04
C PHE A 73 -3.33 -13.10 -2.54
N GLY A 74 -3.44 -13.56 -1.29
CA GLY A 74 -2.65 -14.70 -0.80
C GLY A 74 -3.01 -15.99 -1.55
N ASN A 75 -4.30 -16.32 -1.59
CA ASN A 75 -4.80 -17.49 -2.32
C ASN A 75 -4.51 -17.40 -3.83
N ARG A 76 -4.67 -16.21 -4.41
CA ARG A 76 -4.35 -15.95 -5.83
C ARG A 76 -2.85 -15.95 -6.10
N GLY A 77 -2.03 -15.61 -5.12
CA GLY A 77 -0.57 -15.71 -5.15
C GLY A 77 -0.08 -17.13 -5.36
N ASP A 78 -0.73 -18.09 -4.71
CA ASP A 78 -0.38 -19.50 -4.82
C ASP A 78 -0.91 -20.16 -6.10
N THR A 79 -1.96 -19.62 -6.72
CA THR A 79 -2.55 -20.15 -7.97
C THR A 79 -2.07 -19.47 -9.26
N LEU A 80 -1.95 -18.14 -9.30
CA LEU A 80 -1.51 -17.36 -10.48
C LEU A 80 0.01 -17.12 -10.51
N GLY A 81 0.70 -17.48 -9.43
CA GLY A 81 2.13 -17.26 -9.26
C GLY A 81 2.44 -15.96 -8.50
N ARG A 82 3.42 -16.06 -7.60
CA ARG A 82 3.83 -14.98 -6.68
C ARG A 82 4.29 -13.71 -7.38
N LYS A 83 5.00 -13.84 -8.51
CA LYS A 83 5.51 -12.68 -9.28
C LYS A 83 4.36 -11.85 -9.87
N ASN A 84 3.39 -12.49 -10.51
CA ASN A 84 2.27 -11.78 -11.15
C ASN A 84 1.39 -11.09 -10.11
N THR A 85 1.13 -11.78 -9.00
CA THR A 85 0.35 -11.21 -7.90
C THR A 85 1.04 -9.99 -7.31
N LEU A 86 2.36 -10.02 -7.11
CA LEU A 86 3.14 -8.86 -6.66
C LEU A 86 3.03 -7.67 -7.63
N LEU A 87 3.10 -7.91 -8.95
CA LEU A 87 3.00 -6.85 -9.95
C LEU A 87 1.60 -6.23 -9.99
N ILE A 88 0.55 -7.04 -9.83
CA ILE A 88 -0.84 -6.57 -9.79
C ILE A 88 -1.06 -5.69 -8.55
N THR A 89 -0.63 -6.13 -7.37
CA THR A 89 -0.83 -5.35 -6.14
C THR A 89 0.01 -4.06 -6.15
N LEU A 90 1.27 -4.14 -6.60
CA LEU A 90 2.14 -2.97 -6.69
C LEU A 90 1.63 -1.95 -7.72
N GLY A 91 1.19 -2.42 -8.89
CA GLY A 91 0.60 -1.57 -9.92
C GLY A 91 -0.72 -0.96 -9.48
N GLY A 92 -1.58 -1.72 -8.80
CA GLY A 92 -2.84 -1.23 -8.24
C GLY A 92 -2.62 -0.15 -7.18
N MET A 93 -1.66 -0.36 -6.28
CA MET A 93 -1.29 0.63 -5.26
C MET A 93 -0.85 1.95 -5.91
N GLY A 94 0.11 1.89 -6.84
CA GLY A 94 0.58 3.08 -7.56
C GLY A 94 -0.51 3.79 -8.36
N ALA A 95 -1.43 3.05 -8.98
CA ALA A 95 -2.56 3.63 -9.70
C ALA A 95 -3.51 4.40 -8.77
N VAL A 96 -3.82 3.85 -7.60
CA VAL A 96 -4.67 4.52 -6.59
C VAL A 96 -4.00 5.80 -6.10
N THR A 97 -2.72 5.75 -5.75
CA THR A 97 -1.97 6.93 -5.27
C THR A 97 -1.87 8.00 -6.35
N PHE A 98 -1.66 7.61 -7.60
CA PHE A 98 -1.67 8.53 -8.73
C PHE A 98 -3.03 9.24 -8.86
N LEU A 99 -4.14 8.50 -8.77
CA LEU A 99 -5.48 9.09 -8.82
C LEU A 99 -5.74 10.06 -7.66
N ILE A 100 -5.26 9.73 -6.45
CA ILE A 100 -5.34 10.64 -5.29
C ILE A 100 -4.57 11.93 -5.58
N GLY A 101 -3.39 11.84 -6.20
CA GLY A 101 -2.60 13.01 -6.58
C GLY A 101 -3.20 13.85 -7.71
N CYS A 102 -4.16 13.31 -8.46
CA CYS A 102 -4.91 14.05 -9.49
C CYS A 102 -6.12 14.82 -8.95
N LEU A 103 -6.48 14.64 -7.68
CA LEU A 103 -7.55 15.36 -7.01
C LEU A 103 -7.05 16.68 -6.42
#